data_AF-A0A820S029-F1
#
_entry.id   AF-A0A820S029-F1
#
_cell.length_a   1.000
_cell.length_b   1.000
_cell.length_c   1.000
_cell.angle_alpha   90.00
_cell.angle_beta   90.00
_cell.angle_gamma   90.00
#
_symmetry.space_group_name_H-M   'P 1'
#
loop_
_entity.id
_entity.type
_entity.pdbx_description
1 polymer ?
#
loop_
_entity_poly.entity_id
_entity_poly.type
_entity_poly.pdbx_seq_one_letter_code
_entity_poly.pdbx_strand_id
1 'polypeptide(L)'
;QIKDIVSMLNEEKSAKESELHGRQSGSLGWKLSRGETDQQDDVINGYVYSITNEECEKGSIQIEYNSVVDKYLRNGIEEIKKDGWIDRVYSCSNIQR
;
A
#
# COMPACT_ATOMS: atom_id res chain seq x y z
N GLN A 1 14.41 29.95 45.32
CA GLN A 1 14.89 30.09 43.93
C GLN A 1 15.50 28.80 43.38
N ILE A 2 16.61 28.24 43.88
CA ILE A 2 17.12 26.93 43.35
C ILE A 2 16.22 25.74 43.72
N LYS A 3 15.60 25.76 44.90
CA LYS A 3 14.69 24.69 45.37
C LYS A 3 13.41 24.55 44.51
N ASP A 4 12.93 25.66 43.94
CA ASP A 4 11.70 25.70 43.14
C ASP A 4 11.92 25.12 41.73
N ILE A 5 13.13 25.27 41.18
CA ILE A 5 13.49 24.72 39.86
C ILE A 5 13.63 23.20 39.94
N VAL A 6 14.20 22.68 41.03
CA VAL A 6 14.39 21.24 41.25
C VAL A 6 13.04 20.54 41.53
N SER A 7 12.06 21.21 42.14
CA SER A 7 10.73 20.61 42.32
C SER A 7 9.96 20.49 41.01
N MET A 8 10.09 21.46 40.09
CA MET A 8 9.43 21.40 38.77
C MET A 8 9.96 20.28 37.85
N LEU A 9 11.19 19.82 38.06
CA LEU A 9 11.83 18.76 37.26
C LEU A 9 11.55 17.34 37.77
N ASN A 10 11.16 17.21 39.04
CA ASN A 10 10.97 15.92 39.72
C ASN A 10 9.50 15.50 39.89
N GLU A 11 8.56 16.31 39.42
CA GLU A 11 7.15 15.90 39.32
C GLU A 11 7.00 14.96 38.12
N GLU A 12 6.90 13.66 38.38
CA GLU A 12 6.38 12.70 37.40
C GLU A 12 4.94 13.11 37.07
N LYS A 13 4.78 13.94 36.04
CA LYS A 13 3.48 14.33 35.52
C LYS A 13 2.81 13.08 34.93
N SER A 14 2.00 12.41 35.73
CA SER A 14 1.06 11.42 35.22
C SER A 14 0.00 12.16 34.40
N ALA A 15 -0.09 11.87 33.10
CA ALA A 15 -1.08 12.48 32.23
C ALA A 15 -2.49 12.25 32.79
N LYS A 16 -3.26 13.32 32.95
CA LYS A 16 -4.67 13.24 33.34
C LYS A 16 -5.48 12.67 32.16
N GLU A 17 -6.61 12.03 32.44
CA GLU A 17 -7.47 11.43 31.41
C GLU A 17 -7.97 12.47 30.36
N SER A 18 -8.10 13.72 30.78
CA SER A 18 -8.39 14.87 29.90
C SER A 18 -7.23 15.28 28.99
N GLU A 19 -5.98 14.93 29.34
CA GLU A 19 -4.76 15.22 28.57
C GLU A 19 -4.43 14.09 27.56
N LEU A 20 -5.06 12.92 27.71
CA LEU A 20 -5.05 11.84 26.71
C LEU A 20 -5.84 12.19 25.45
N HIS A 21 -6.63 13.27 25.48
CA HIS A 21 -7.43 13.75 24.35
C HIS A 21 -6.62 14.76 23.51
N GLY A 22 -5.60 14.26 22.82
CA GLY A 22 -4.90 15.02 21.78
C GLY A 22 -5.76 15.23 20.52
N ARG A 23 -5.25 16.00 19.54
CA ARG A 23 -5.89 16.20 18.23
C ARG A 23 -6.18 14.85 17.55
N GLN A 24 -7.42 14.40 17.57
CA GLN A 24 -7.89 13.26 16.77
C GLN A 24 -8.02 13.60 15.28
N SER A 25 -7.98 14.88 14.92
CA SER A 25 -7.96 15.36 13.54
C SER A 25 -6.65 14.95 12.85
N GLY A 26 -6.66 13.76 12.23
CA GLY A 26 -5.51 13.15 11.58
C GLY A 26 -5.11 11.78 12.13
N SER A 27 -5.88 11.20 13.07
CA SER A 27 -5.68 9.80 13.49
C SER A 27 -5.75 8.88 12.27
N LEU A 28 -5.03 7.75 12.30
CA LEU A 28 -5.08 6.75 11.22
C LEU A 28 -6.53 6.34 10.92
N GLY A 29 -7.36 6.24 11.96
CA GLY A 29 -8.80 6.03 11.85
C GLY A 29 -9.52 7.12 11.05
N TRP A 30 -9.20 8.40 11.24
CA TRP A 30 -9.78 9.51 10.46
C TRP A 30 -9.42 9.44 8.97
N LYS A 31 -8.22 8.96 8.65
CA LYS A 31 -7.76 8.76 7.26
C LYS A 31 -8.42 7.54 6.62
N LEU A 32 -8.48 6.43 7.36
CA LEU A 32 -9.19 5.20 6.99
C LEU A 32 -10.69 5.44 6.74
N SER A 33 -11.38 6.15 7.64
CA SER A 33 -12.82 6.45 7.52
C SER A 33 -13.18 7.39 6.37
N ARG A 34 -12.21 8.11 5.80
CA ARG A 34 -12.39 8.95 4.61
C ARG A 34 -11.93 8.28 3.31
N GLY A 35 -11.47 7.03 3.38
CA GLY A 35 -10.90 6.32 2.22
C GLY A 35 -9.58 6.91 1.72
N GLU A 36 -8.89 7.73 2.54
CA GLU A 36 -7.57 8.29 2.16
C GLU A 36 -6.46 7.24 2.23
N THR A 37 -6.69 6.18 3.00
CA THR A 37 -5.92 4.95 3.00
C THR A 37 -6.93 3.84 2.84
N ASP A 38 -7.27 3.47 1.61
CA ASP A 38 -7.94 2.20 1.37
C ASP A 38 -7.07 1.07 1.93
N GLN A 39 -7.71 -0.06 2.27
CA GLN A 39 -6.99 -1.30 2.53
C GLN A 39 -5.95 -1.45 1.43
N GLN A 40 -4.68 -1.60 1.83
CA GLN A 40 -3.61 -1.81 0.86
C GLN A 40 -4.11 -2.87 -0.13
N ASP A 41 -3.93 -2.63 -1.43
CA ASP A 41 -4.02 -3.65 -2.45
C ASP A 41 -2.88 -4.65 -2.21
N ASP A 42 -2.95 -5.32 -1.06
CA ASP A 42 -2.04 -6.35 -0.64
C ASP A 42 -2.40 -7.54 -1.51
N VAL A 43 -1.49 -7.85 -2.42
CA VAL A 43 -1.62 -9.02 -3.28
C VAL A 43 -1.51 -10.26 -2.40
N ILE A 44 -2.66 -10.82 -2.01
CA ILE A 44 -2.76 -11.99 -1.11
C ILE A 44 -2.10 -13.22 -1.76
N ASN A 45 -2.14 -13.33 -3.09
CA ASN A 45 -1.50 -14.39 -3.87
C ASN A 45 -0.87 -13.81 -5.13
N GLY A 46 0.46 -13.62 -5.11
CA GLY A 46 1.22 -13.06 -6.21
C GLY A 46 1.01 -13.77 -7.54
N TYR A 47 0.82 -13.01 -8.61
CA TYR A 47 0.71 -13.58 -9.95
C TYR A 47 2.08 -14.01 -10.48
N VAL A 48 2.16 -15.22 -11.02
CA VAL A 48 3.35 -15.77 -11.68
C VAL A 48 3.01 -16.16 -13.10
N TYR A 49 3.74 -15.62 -14.07
CA TYR A 49 3.59 -16.01 -15.47
C TYR A 49 4.13 -17.43 -15.68
N SER A 50 3.26 -18.33 -16.14
CA SER A 50 3.66 -19.64 -16.63
C SER A 50 3.96 -19.55 -18.12
N ILE A 51 5.15 -19.98 -18.54
CA ILE A 51 5.57 -19.99 -19.95
C ILE A 51 4.74 -21.02 -20.72
N THR A 52 4.24 -20.64 -21.90
CA THR A 52 3.49 -21.56 -22.78
C THR A 52 4.43 -22.39 -23.66
N ASN A 53 3.93 -23.49 -24.23
CA ASN A 53 4.71 -24.29 -25.18
C ASN A 53 5.15 -23.47 -26.39
N GLU A 54 4.29 -22.58 -26.90
CA GLU A 54 4.62 -21.68 -28.03
C GLU A 54 5.77 -20.73 -27.68
N GLU A 55 5.82 -20.23 -26.44
CA GLU A 55 6.90 -19.36 -25.98
C GLU A 55 8.21 -20.14 -25.75
N CYS A 56 8.12 -21.40 -25.31
CA CYS A 56 9.26 -22.30 -25.25
C CYS A 56 9.83 -22.58 -26.64
N GLU A 57 8.97 -22.82 -27.65
CA GLU A 57 9.38 -23.02 -29.04
C GLU A 57 10.01 -21.76 -29.65
N LYS A 58 9.45 -20.58 -29.35
CA LYS A 58 9.99 -19.28 -29.79
C LYS A 58 11.26 -18.88 -29.01
N GLY A 59 11.49 -19.46 -27.84
CA GLY A 59 12.60 -19.13 -26.94
C GLY A 59 12.46 -17.74 -26.28
N SER A 60 11.26 -17.16 -26.25
CA SER A 60 11.03 -15.83 -25.69
C SER A 60 9.57 -15.61 -25.28
N ILE A 61 9.38 -14.73 -24.29
CA ILE A 61 8.09 -14.20 -23.84
C ILE A 61 8.15 -12.68 -23.85
N GLN A 62 7.09 -12.03 -24.35
CA GLN A 62 6.94 -10.58 -24.33
C GLN A 62 5.72 -10.20 -23.50
N ILE A 63 5.93 -9.44 -22.43
CA ILE A 63 4.87 -8.90 -21.57
C ILE A 63 4.94 -7.39 -21.63
N GLU A 64 3.82 -6.76 -21.95
CA GLU A 64 3.68 -5.31 -22.02
C GLU A 64 2.54 -4.86 -21.12
N TYR A 65 2.66 -3.68 -20.55
CA TYR A 65 1.60 -3.05 -19.76
C TYR A 65 1.30 -1.67 -20.32
N ASN A 66 0.04 -1.40 -20.62
CA ASN A 66 -0.43 -0.11 -21.05
C ASN A 66 -1.15 0.59 -19.90
N SER A 67 -0.50 1.61 -19.32
CA SER A 67 -1.00 2.36 -18.18
C SER A 67 -2.18 3.29 -18.49
N VAL A 68 -2.40 3.64 -19.76
CA VAL A 68 -3.53 4.49 -20.17
C VAL A 68 -4.83 3.69 -20.11
N VAL A 69 -4.82 2.47 -20.65
CA VAL A 69 -6.00 1.60 -20.67
C VAL A 69 -6.07 0.61 -19.51
N ASP A 70 -5.03 0.54 -18.68
CA ASP A 70 -4.91 -0.34 -17.51
C ASP A 70 -4.92 -1.84 -17.84
N LYS A 71 -4.18 -2.22 -18.88
CA LYS A 71 -4.20 -3.60 -19.40
C LYS A 71 -2.83 -4.13 -19.74
N TYR A 72 -2.69 -5.43 -19.55
CA TYR A 72 -1.53 -6.20 -19.98
C TYR A 72 -1.74 -6.79 -21.37
N LEU A 73 -0.67 -6.81 -22.15
CA LEU A 73 -0.57 -7.56 -23.38
C LEU A 73 0.50 -8.64 -23.23
N ARG A 74 0.21 -9.82 -23.76
CA ARG A 74 1.13 -10.94 -23.83
C ARG A 74 1.38 -11.28 -25.28
N ASN A 75 2.63 -11.15 -25.72
CA ASN A 75 3.03 -11.32 -27.11
C ASN A 75 2.20 -10.47 -28.10
N GLY A 76 1.88 -9.22 -27.70
CA GLY A 76 1.06 -8.29 -28.48
C GLY A 76 -0.45 -8.57 -28.46
N ILE A 77 -0.90 -9.57 -27.70
CA ILE A 77 -2.33 -9.91 -27.55
C ILE A 77 -2.82 -9.42 -26.20
N GLU A 78 -3.91 -8.66 -26.19
CA GLU A 78 -4.55 -8.20 -24.96
C GLU A 78 -5.05 -9.38 -24.12
N GLU A 79 -4.72 -9.39 -22.82
CA GLU A 79 -5.22 -10.44 -21.92
C GLU A 79 -6.66 -10.14 -21.47
N ILE A 80 -7.63 -10.69 -22.20
CA ILE A 80 -9.08 -10.38 -22.14
C ILE A 80 -9.73 -10.55 -20.75
N LYS A 81 -9.14 -11.34 -19.84
CA LYS A 81 -9.84 -11.78 -18.62
C LYS A 81 -9.62 -10.92 -17.37
N LYS A 82 -8.77 -9.89 -17.40
CA LYS A 82 -8.23 -9.29 -16.18
C LYS A 82 -8.06 -7.78 -16.33
N ASP A 83 -8.66 -7.05 -15.40
CA ASP A 83 -8.77 -5.59 -15.41
C ASP A 83 -7.86 -5.03 -14.32
N GLY A 84 -6.89 -4.19 -14.70
CA GLY A 84 -6.07 -3.47 -13.74
C GLY A 84 -4.62 -3.92 -13.66
N TRP A 85 -3.75 -2.97 -13.31
CA TRP A 85 -2.32 -3.20 -13.06
C TRP A 85 -2.08 -4.26 -11.97
N ILE A 86 -2.92 -4.30 -10.93
CA ILE A 86 -2.73 -5.16 -9.76
C ILE A 86 -2.81 -6.66 -10.11
N ASP A 87 -3.53 -7.01 -11.17
CA ASP A 87 -3.86 -8.38 -11.55
C ASP A 87 -2.68 -9.23 -12.04
N ARG A 88 -1.53 -8.61 -12.34
CA ARG A 88 -0.29 -9.29 -12.77
C ARG A 88 0.90 -9.00 -11.86
N VAL A 89 0.65 -8.40 -10.71
CA VAL A 89 1.68 -8.09 -9.73
C VAL A 89 1.92 -9.32 -8.87
N TYR A 90 3.20 -9.61 -8.59
CA TYR A 90 3.57 -10.66 -7.65
C TYR A 90 3.43 -10.18 -6.20
N SER A 91 3.89 -8.97 -5.94
CA SER A 91 3.75 -8.30 -4.64
C SER A 91 3.88 -6.80 -4.84
N CYS A 92 3.09 -6.02 -4.11
CA CYS A 92 3.27 -4.59 -3.99
C CYS A 92 2.98 -4.15 -2.56
N SER A 93 3.50 -2.99 -2.20
CA SER A 93 3.24 -2.37 -0.90
C SER A 93 3.25 -0.86 -1.10
N ASN A 94 2.22 -0.16 -0.62
CA ASN A 94 2.11 1.30 -0.71
C ASN A 94 2.19 1.83 -2.15
N ILE A 95 1.58 1.13 -3.11
CA ILE A 95 1.46 1.56 -4.50
C ILE A 95 -0.01 1.91 -4.75
N GLN A 96 -0.25 3.05 -5.39
CA GLN A 96 -1.56 3.48 -5.87
C GLN A 96 -1.40 3.98 -7.31
N ARG A 97 -2.47 3.86 -8.10
CA ARG A 97 -2.52 4.32 -9.50
C ARG A 97 -2.92 5.79 -9.59
#